data_AF-A0AAU6WP03-F1
#
_entry.id   AF-A0AAU6WP03-F1
#
_cell.length_a   1.000
_cell.length_b   1.000
_cell.length_c   1.000
_cell.angle_alpha   90.00
_cell.angle_beta   90.00
_cell.angle_gamma   90.00
#
_symmetry.space_group_name_H-M   'P 1'
#
loop_
_entity.id
_entity.type
_entity.pdbx_description
1 polymer ?
#
loop_
_entity_poly.entity_id
_entity_poly.type
_entity_poly.pdbx_seq_one_letter_code
_entity_poly.pdbx_strand_id
1 'polypeptide(L)'
;MSPYSVPYKDNGEYNIFPMNPELLYTNPLLGLATDRMSVAKNLSGNAYMEIKPGLKGLTFKILSSYALNTNAYGSYTGRKANDNVGNAYKSNNQYDDWTVESILTYNRDFEKHHVDATFLYGAYEWKGDTTWASGVGFFTDDYSYNNIGAATSKNAGSNAFRRSQISQMGRVNYSYDSRYSLSLTVRRDGASQFGANTDKFAVFPGMAVGWNINNESFLKQVSWMDQLKLRFSLGETGNPGIPQYGTLTTLGTVLYPFSGNVLTGTYLGGIGNADLKWETTRTANLGLDFTFLNHRINGTVEVYKSKTRDLLMWRNIPNITGTGSILDNIGKLENKGLDFTLNTVNIKTENFKWETGLNFSTFRNKIVQLYGDGKDDIANGWFIGQSLGAVYTYKMVGIWQQGEDPSKWDPTAKPGDIKFADTNGDGKITPEDRVIQGKKFTGLDRRDYQYFHL
;
A
#
# COMPACT_ATOMS: atom_id res chain seq x y z
N MET A 1 25.77 19.70 -0.56
CA MET A 1 26.76 20.66 -0.05
C MET A 1 27.96 20.60 -0.99
N SER A 2 28.46 21.75 -1.45
CA SER A 2 29.66 21.79 -2.30
C SER A 2 30.86 21.21 -1.54
N PRO A 3 31.80 20.50 -2.20
CA PRO A 3 33.06 20.07 -1.56
C PRO A 3 33.87 21.23 -0.97
N TYR A 4 33.62 22.47 -1.42
CA TYR A 4 34.30 23.69 -0.95
C TYR A 4 33.62 24.37 0.24
N SER A 5 32.55 23.79 0.78
CA SER A 5 31.84 24.39 1.90
C SER A 5 32.61 24.26 3.20
N VAL A 6 32.47 25.23 4.11
CA VAL A 6 33.08 25.23 5.44
C VAL A 6 32.00 24.97 6.50
N PRO A 7 31.80 23.71 6.96
CA PRO A 7 30.67 23.33 7.82
C PRO A 7 30.78 23.82 9.27
N TYR A 8 31.95 24.23 9.73
CA TYR A 8 32.17 24.72 11.09
C TYR A 8 32.80 26.11 11.04
N LYS A 9 32.47 26.95 12.03
CA LYS A 9 33.21 28.17 12.31
C LYS A 9 34.49 27.83 13.07
N ASP A 10 35.41 28.78 13.17
CA ASP A 10 36.70 28.59 13.88
C ASP A 10 36.52 28.24 15.38
N ASN A 11 35.39 28.62 15.99
CA ASN A 11 35.04 28.28 17.37
C ASN A 11 34.43 26.87 17.53
N GLY A 12 34.34 26.08 16.46
CA GLY A 12 33.78 24.73 16.46
C GLY A 12 32.25 24.65 16.36
N GLU A 13 31.54 25.78 16.36
CA GLU A 13 30.08 25.80 16.13
C GLU A 13 29.76 25.53 14.65
N TYR A 14 28.54 25.04 14.38
CA TYR A 14 28.07 24.89 13.01
C TYR A 14 28.04 26.25 12.30
N ASN A 15 28.70 26.32 11.15
CA ASN A 15 28.53 27.45 10.25
C ASN A 15 27.14 27.34 9.61
N ILE A 16 26.31 28.38 9.77
CA ILE A 16 24.92 28.39 9.28
C ILE A 16 24.89 28.33 7.74
N PHE A 17 25.75 29.12 7.11
CA PHE A 17 25.87 29.25 5.65
C PHE A 17 27.28 28.82 5.23
N PRO A 18 27.51 27.51 5.06
CA PRO A 18 28.83 26.96 4.83
C PRO A 18 29.37 27.30 3.43
N MET A 19 28.57 27.95 2.57
CA MET A 19 28.94 28.35 1.20
C MET A 19 28.95 29.87 0.99
N ASN A 20 29.09 30.67 2.06
CA ASN A 20 29.11 32.14 1.98
C ASN A 20 29.98 32.67 0.81
N PRO A 21 29.49 33.62 -0.02
CA PRO A 21 28.28 34.44 0.15
C PRO A 21 26.96 33.78 -0.26
N GLU A 22 26.96 32.52 -0.73
CA GLU A 22 25.71 31.82 -1.07
C GLU A 22 24.92 31.45 0.19
N LEU A 23 23.72 32.01 0.34
CA LEU A 23 22.85 31.85 1.51
C LEU A 23 21.68 30.88 1.26
N LEU A 24 21.50 30.38 0.03
CA LEU A 24 20.43 29.44 -0.29
C LEU A 24 20.64 28.04 0.30
N TYR A 25 21.87 27.71 0.71
CA TYR A 25 22.21 26.41 1.29
C TYR A 25 22.59 26.56 2.76
N THR A 26 21.70 26.14 3.64
CA THR A 26 22.00 26.01 5.07
C THR A 26 22.78 24.73 5.35
N ASN A 27 23.53 24.74 6.44
CA ASN A 27 24.30 23.58 6.85
C ASN A 27 23.38 22.42 7.30
N PRO A 28 23.47 21.23 6.66
CA PRO A 28 22.66 20.06 7.01
C PRO A 28 22.92 19.56 8.43
N LEU A 29 24.07 19.92 9.04
CA LEU A 29 24.40 19.53 10.41
C LEU A 29 23.62 20.34 11.47
N LEU A 30 22.97 21.45 11.11
CA LEU A 30 22.14 22.23 12.05
C LEU A 30 21.00 21.40 12.67
N GLY A 31 20.53 20.36 11.95
CA GLY A 31 19.54 19.42 12.47
C GLY A 31 20.03 18.65 13.71
N LEU A 32 21.33 18.49 13.90
CA LEU A 32 21.93 17.85 15.08
C LEU A 32 21.82 18.71 16.34
N ALA A 33 21.57 20.01 16.18
CA ALA A 33 21.29 20.93 17.30
C ALA A 33 19.80 21.00 17.65
N THR A 34 18.92 20.26 16.95
CA THR A 34 17.50 20.17 17.28
C THR A 34 17.29 19.24 18.46
N ASP A 35 16.67 19.71 19.53
CA ASP A 35 16.23 18.85 20.64
C ASP A 35 14.99 18.07 20.18
N ARG A 36 14.98 16.74 20.35
CA ARG A 36 13.90 15.86 19.88
C ARG A 36 13.64 14.74 20.86
N MET A 37 12.37 14.42 21.03
CA MET A 37 11.89 13.23 21.70
C MET A 37 10.92 12.50 20.77
N SER A 38 11.08 11.18 20.65
CA SER A 38 10.11 10.31 20.00
C SER A 38 9.95 9.05 20.82
N VAL A 39 8.80 8.88 21.45
CA VAL A 39 8.48 7.74 22.30
C VAL A 39 7.25 7.05 21.74
N ALA A 40 7.43 5.80 21.31
CA ALA A 40 6.34 4.91 20.92
C ALA A 40 6.14 3.86 22.01
N LYS A 41 4.89 3.59 22.38
CA LYS A 41 4.51 2.47 23.26
C LYS A 41 3.44 1.64 22.57
N ASN A 42 3.63 0.34 22.57
CA ASN A 42 2.63 -0.63 22.12
C ASN A 42 2.25 -1.52 23.32
N LEU A 43 0.94 -1.66 23.55
CA LEU A 43 0.37 -2.66 24.43
C LEU A 43 -0.60 -3.48 23.58
N SER A 44 -0.37 -4.78 23.47
CA SER A 44 -1.26 -5.69 22.76
C SER A 44 -1.52 -6.94 23.59
N GLY A 45 -2.71 -7.49 23.41
CA GLY A 45 -3.12 -8.71 24.10
C GLY A 45 -4.25 -9.40 23.37
N ASN A 46 -4.30 -10.71 23.51
CA ASN A 46 -5.36 -11.54 22.98
C ASN A 46 -5.78 -12.57 24.02
N ALA A 47 -7.06 -12.87 24.06
CA ALA A 47 -7.65 -13.91 24.91
C ALA A 47 -8.58 -14.76 24.05
N TYR A 48 -8.68 -16.04 24.36
CA TYR A 48 -9.67 -16.90 23.71
C TYR A 48 -10.26 -17.90 24.69
N MET A 49 -11.46 -18.35 24.38
CA MET A 49 -12.14 -19.45 25.04
C MET A 49 -12.52 -20.48 23.98
N GLU A 50 -12.18 -21.74 24.21
CA GLU A 50 -12.53 -22.86 23.33
C GLU A 50 -13.41 -23.86 24.07
N ILE A 51 -14.54 -24.24 23.47
CA ILE A 51 -15.53 -25.14 24.02
C ILE A 51 -15.73 -26.30 23.04
N LYS A 52 -15.66 -27.53 23.55
CA LYS A 52 -15.95 -28.76 22.81
C LYS A 52 -17.25 -29.36 23.35
N PRO A 53 -18.41 -29.11 22.72
CA PRO A 53 -19.73 -29.42 23.28
C PRO A 53 -20.11 -30.92 23.24
N GLY A 54 -19.13 -31.83 23.15
CA GLY A 54 -19.35 -33.28 23.14
C GLY A 54 -19.59 -33.92 21.77
N LEU A 55 -20.01 -33.15 20.74
CA LEU A 55 -20.06 -33.65 19.36
C LEU A 55 -18.63 -33.80 18.82
N LYS A 56 -18.23 -35.03 18.45
CA LYS A 56 -16.89 -35.31 17.90
C LYS A 56 -16.62 -34.43 16.66
N GLY A 57 -15.51 -33.70 16.71
CA GLY A 57 -15.09 -32.80 15.64
C GLY A 57 -15.64 -31.37 15.74
N LEU A 58 -16.66 -31.12 16.58
CA LEU A 58 -17.22 -29.78 16.78
C LEU A 58 -16.42 -29.01 17.84
N THR A 59 -16.04 -27.78 17.51
CA THR A 59 -15.36 -26.85 18.42
C THR A 59 -15.95 -25.46 18.23
N PHE A 60 -16.27 -24.78 19.33
CA PHE A 60 -16.66 -23.38 19.35
C PHE A 60 -15.56 -22.57 20.02
N LYS A 61 -15.09 -21.51 19.37
CA LYS A 61 -14.02 -20.65 19.85
C LYS A 61 -14.47 -19.20 19.82
N ILE A 62 -14.33 -18.49 20.94
CA ILE A 62 -14.42 -17.03 21.00
C ILE A 62 -12.99 -16.50 21.13
N LEU A 63 -12.60 -15.59 20.25
CA LEU A 63 -11.32 -14.89 20.27
C LEU A 63 -11.59 -13.40 20.48
N SER A 64 -10.82 -12.76 21.35
CA SER A 64 -10.81 -11.31 21.54
C SER A 64 -9.37 -10.81 21.50
N SER A 65 -9.12 -9.72 20.78
CA SER A 65 -7.82 -9.04 20.75
C SER A 65 -8.00 -7.54 20.94
N TYR A 66 -7.00 -6.92 21.56
CA TYR A 66 -6.91 -5.48 21.74
C TYR A 66 -5.46 -5.03 21.54
N ALA A 67 -5.26 -3.93 20.84
CA ALA A 67 -3.98 -3.27 20.71
C ALA A 67 -4.14 -1.77 20.94
N LEU A 68 -3.21 -1.19 21.72
CA LEU A 68 -3.09 0.22 22.01
C LEU A 68 -1.69 0.68 21.62
N ASN A 69 -1.61 1.67 20.74
CA ASN A 69 -0.39 2.33 20.33
C ASN A 69 -0.45 3.79 20.76
N THR A 70 0.56 4.26 21.48
CA THR A 70 0.71 5.68 21.80
C THR A 70 2.04 6.18 21.26
N ASN A 71 2.02 7.36 20.66
CA ASN A 71 3.22 8.04 20.18
C ASN A 71 3.25 9.43 20.78
N ALA A 72 4.32 9.75 21.50
CA ALA A 72 4.62 11.08 21.97
C ALA A 72 5.82 11.60 21.21
N TYR A 73 5.67 12.77 20.58
CA TYR A 73 6.74 13.44 19.87
C TYR A 73 6.92 14.85 20.42
N GLY A 74 8.16 15.29 20.53
CA GLY A 74 8.54 16.64 20.87
C GLY A 74 9.73 17.06 20.02
N SER A 75 9.74 18.31 19.56
CA SER A 75 10.89 18.89 18.88
C SER A 75 11.03 20.36 19.20
N TYR A 76 12.28 20.81 19.28
CA TYR A 76 12.62 22.21 19.45
C TYR A 76 13.83 22.60 18.60
N THR A 77 13.66 23.63 17.76
CA THR A 77 14.75 24.29 17.05
C THR A 77 14.97 25.67 17.65
N GLY A 78 16.16 25.92 18.19
CA GLY A 78 16.57 27.22 18.74
C GLY A 78 17.71 27.85 17.95
N ARG A 79 18.43 28.78 18.60
CA ARG A 79 19.46 29.62 17.96
C ARG A 79 20.60 28.79 17.37
N LYS A 80 20.96 27.68 18.02
CA LYS A 80 21.98 26.73 17.55
C LYS A 80 21.60 26.01 16.26
N ALA A 81 20.32 25.95 15.92
CA ALA A 81 19.79 25.34 14.70
C ALA A 81 19.44 26.37 13.62
N ASN A 82 19.96 27.62 13.72
CA ASN A 82 19.62 28.76 12.86
C ASN A 82 18.16 29.23 12.98
N ASP A 83 17.53 29.04 14.14
CA ASP A 83 16.23 29.64 14.45
C ASP A 83 16.40 30.69 15.56
N ASN A 84 16.41 31.97 15.17
CA ASN A 84 16.66 33.08 16.10
C ASN A 84 15.49 33.37 17.05
N VAL A 85 14.31 32.81 16.79
CA VAL A 85 13.10 33.03 17.59
C VAL A 85 12.68 31.79 18.36
N GLY A 86 13.17 30.62 17.99
CA GLY A 86 12.84 29.35 18.62
C GLY A 86 11.47 28.83 18.17
N ASN A 87 11.42 27.56 17.82
CA ASN A 87 10.22 26.85 17.41
C ASN A 87 10.10 25.54 18.18
N ALA A 88 8.95 25.32 18.80
CA ALA A 88 8.62 24.10 19.51
C ALA A 88 7.40 23.42 18.88
N TYR A 89 7.41 22.10 18.87
CA TYR A 89 6.24 21.28 18.54
C TYR A 89 6.16 20.11 19.50
N LYS A 90 4.94 19.75 19.92
CA LYS A 90 4.68 18.58 20.74
C LYS A 90 3.38 17.94 20.30
N SER A 91 3.37 16.63 20.13
CA SER A 91 2.17 15.87 19.75
C SER A 91 2.04 14.58 20.54
N ASN A 92 0.79 14.23 20.85
CA ASN A 92 0.40 12.97 21.46
C ASN A 92 -0.65 12.31 20.56
N ASN A 93 -0.29 11.15 20.01
CA ASN A 93 -1.17 10.33 19.21
C ASN A 93 -1.49 9.04 19.98
N GLN A 94 -2.76 8.65 19.99
CA GLN A 94 -3.22 7.40 20.54
C GLN A 94 -4.06 6.68 19.49
N TYR A 95 -3.77 5.41 19.25
CA TYR A 95 -4.51 4.55 18.34
C TYR A 95 -4.84 3.26 19.07
N ASP A 96 -6.07 2.80 18.96
CA ASP A 96 -6.42 1.48 19.45
C ASP A 96 -7.36 0.75 18.50
N ASP A 97 -7.20 -0.57 18.49
CA ASP A 97 -8.06 -1.47 17.79
C ASP A 97 -8.47 -2.65 18.68
N TRP A 98 -9.67 -3.16 18.43
CA TRP A 98 -10.14 -4.39 19.02
C TRP A 98 -10.81 -5.27 17.97
N THR A 99 -10.72 -6.57 18.18
CA THR A 99 -11.41 -7.58 17.38
C THR A 99 -12.06 -8.59 18.31
N VAL A 100 -13.30 -8.97 18.02
CA VAL A 100 -13.97 -10.11 18.66
C VAL A 100 -14.53 -11.03 17.59
N GLU A 101 -14.17 -12.31 17.64
CA GLU A 101 -14.60 -13.32 16.69
C GLU A 101 -15.22 -14.52 17.42
N SER A 102 -16.37 -14.96 16.93
CA SER A 102 -17.00 -16.23 17.30
C SER A 102 -16.86 -17.20 16.13
N ILE A 103 -16.19 -18.33 16.36
CA ILE A 103 -15.82 -19.30 15.34
C ILE A 103 -16.39 -20.67 15.74
N LEU A 104 -17.17 -21.27 14.86
CA LEU A 104 -17.68 -22.63 15.00
C LEU A 104 -17.04 -23.51 13.93
N THR A 105 -16.30 -24.54 14.33
CA THR A 105 -15.61 -25.45 13.43
C THR A 105 -16.10 -26.88 13.61
N TYR A 106 -16.27 -27.61 12.51
CA TYR A 106 -16.53 -29.04 12.49
C TYR A 106 -15.49 -29.75 11.62
N ASN A 107 -14.61 -30.54 12.24
CA ASN A 107 -13.53 -31.26 11.55
C ASN A 107 -13.64 -32.77 11.82
N ARG A 108 -13.86 -33.56 10.76
CA ARG A 108 -14.13 -34.99 10.90
C ARG A 108 -13.75 -35.81 9.68
N ASP A 109 -13.14 -36.97 9.94
CA ASP A 109 -12.94 -38.05 8.98
C ASP A 109 -14.07 -39.09 9.04
N PHE A 110 -14.51 -39.52 7.86
CA PHE A 110 -15.46 -40.60 7.60
C PHE A 110 -14.86 -41.53 6.55
N GLU A 111 -14.12 -42.55 7.00
CA GLU A 111 -13.34 -43.45 6.13
C GLU A 111 -12.41 -42.66 5.19
N LYS A 112 -12.77 -42.58 3.91
CA LYS A 112 -12.02 -41.85 2.87
C LYS A 112 -12.39 -40.38 2.77
N HIS A 113 -13.42 -39.93 3.46
CA HIS A 113 -13.93 -38.57 3.37
C HIS A 113 -13.42 -37.74 4.54
N HIS A 114 -12.88 -36.56 4.29
CA HIS A 114 -12.60 -35.57 5.31
C HIS A 114 -13.49 -34.35 5.09
N VAL A 115 -14.13 -33.87 6.15
CA VAL A 115 -14.93 -32.64 6.15
C VAL A 115 -14.39 -31.69 7.20
N ASP A 116 -14.10 -30.47 6.77
CA ASP A 116 -13.73 -29.34 7.62
C ASP A 116 -14.65 -28.16 7.29
N ALA A 117 -15.57 -27.84 8.18
CA ALA A 117 -16.49 -26.72 8.04
C ALA A 117 -16.21 -25.67 9.10
N THR A 118 -16.23 -24.39 8.73
CA THR A 118 -16.01 -23.25 9.63
C THR A 118 -17.07 -22.18 9.39
N PHE A 119 -17.71 -21.72 10.45
CA PHE A 119 -18.53 -20.52 10.47
C PHE A 119 -17.88 -19.48 11.38
N LEU A 120 -17.85 -18.23 10.95
CA LEU A 120 -17.26 -17.12 11.68
C LEU A 120 -18.20 -15.93 11.67
N TYR A 121 -18.36 -15.30 12.83
CA TYR A 121 -18.92 -13.97 12.98
C TYR A 121 -17.90 -13.10 13.74
N GLY A 122 -17.51 -11.98 13.15
CA GLY A 122 -16.48 -11.09 13.71
C GLY A 122 -16.90 -9.63 13.72
N ALA A 123 -16.39 -8.89 14.69
CA ALA A 123 -16.48 -7.43 14.75
C ALA A 123 -15.07 -6.86 15.00
N TYR A 124 -14.77 -5.77 14.32
CA TYR A 124 -13.51 -5.04 14.42
C TYR A 124 -13.78 -3.55 14.52
N GLU A 125 -12.93 -2.85 15.26
CA GLU A 125 -12.91 -1.39 15.28
C GLU A 125 -11.48 -0.89 15.40
N TRP A 126 -11.23 0.24 14.74
CA TRP A 126 -10.01 1.01 14.90
C TRP A 126 -10.35 2.47 15.03
N LYS A 127 -9.76 3.11 16.04
CA LYS A 127 -9.88 4.54 16.27
C LYS A 127 -8.52 5.15 16.57
N GLY A 128 -8.45 6.45 16.34
CA GLY A 128 -7.25 7.21 16.61
C GLY A 128 -7.60 8.63 17.02
N ASP A 129 -6.83 9.14 17.96
CA ASP A 129 -6.93 10.49 18.50
C ASP A 129 -5.54 11.12 18.48
N THR A 130 -5.49 12.38 18.09
CA THR A 130 -4.26 13.18 18.04
C THR A 130 -4.51 14.51 18.72
N THR A 131 -3.58 14.91 19.57
CA THR A 131 -3.48 16.28 20.07
C THR A 131 -2.09 16.81 19.81
N TRP A 132 -1.98 18.09 19.46
CA TRP A 132 -0.70 18.73 19.27
C TRP A 132 -0.74 20.19 19.69
N ALA A 133 0.45 20.70 20.00
CA ALA A 133 0.69 22.11 20.26
C ALA A 133 2.01 22.52 19.61
N SER A 134 2.08 23.78 19.18
CA SER A 134 3.29 24.39 18.66
C SER A 134 3.46 25.80 19.22
N GLY A 135 4.70 26.25 19.34
CA GLY A 135 5.03 27.59 19.79
C GLY A 135 6.16 28.20 18.96
N VAL A 136 6.11 29.51 18.76
CA VAL A 136 7.18 30.31 18.13
C VAL A 136 7.46 31.56 18.97
N GLY A 137 8.73 31.94 19.09
CA GLY A 137 9.12 33.16 19.79
C GLY A 137 9.34 32.92 21.28
N PHE A 138 10.36 32.15 21.61
CA PHE A 138 10.80 31.86 22.97
C PHE A 138 11.87 32.86 23.43
N PHE A 139 11.73 33.34 24.66
CA PHE A 139 12.74 34.21 25.28
C PHE A 139 14.06 33.47 25.56
N THR A 140 13.99 32.19 25.93
CA THR A 140 15.14 31.30 26.15
C THR A 140 14.93 29.96 25.45
N ASP A 141 16.02 29.34 25.00
CA ASP A 141 16.04 28.01 24.40
C ASP A 141 15.87 26.89 25.44
N ASP A 142 16.08 27.19 26.73
CA ASP A 142 16.05 26.21 27.83
C ASP A 142 14.68 25.58 28.05
N TYR A 143 13.60 26.28 27.66
CA TYR A 143 12.24 25.75 27.76
C TYR A 143 11.97 24.57 26.81
N SER A 144 12.69 24.51 25.68
CA SER A 144 12.51 23.51 24.63
C SER A 144 11.02 23.28 24.28
N TYR A 145 10.63 22.05 23.93
CA TYR A 145 9.26 21.61 23.74
C TYR A 145 8.51 21.31 25.06
N ASN A 146 9.15 21.53 26.22
CA ASN A 146 8.56 21.21 27.52
C ASN A 146 7.65 22.33 28.06
N ASN A 147 7.85 23.58 27.62
CA ASN A 147 7.00 24.70 28.02
C ASN A 147 6.57 25.58 26.82
N ILE A 148 5.74 25.02 25.92
CA ILE A 148 5.16 25.74 24.77
C ILE A 148 4.37 26.99 25.21
N GLY A 149 3.86 27.02 26.44
CA GLY A 149 3.15 28.17 27.02
C GLY A 149 3.96 29.47 27.01
N ALA A 150 5.29 29.37 27.13
CA ALA A 150 6.21 30.51 27.14
C ALA A 150 6.44 31.13 25.75
N ALA A 151 5.97 30.51 24.67
CA ALA A 151 6.10 31.05 23.33
C ALA A 151 5.20 32.29 23.12
N THR A 152 5.69 33.26 22.35
CA THR A 152 4.94 34.47 21.97
C THR A 152 3.70 34.10 21.16
N SER A 153 3.88 33.30 20.10
CA SER A 153 2.80 32.75 19.30
C SER A 153 2.60 31.28 19.61
N LYS A 154 1.36 30.84 19.77
CA LYS A 154 0.99 29.47 20.13
C LYS A 154 -0.12 29.00 19.21
N ASN A 155 -0.07 27.72 18.86
CA ASN A 155 -1.13 27.05 18.14
C ASN A 155 -1.35 25.68 18.76
N ALA A 156 -2.57 25.18 18.70
CA ALA A 156 -2.92 23.85 19.18
C ALA A 156 -4.06 23.29 18.34
N GLY A 157 -4.11 21.97 18.24
CA GLY A 157 -5.16 21.29 17.51
C GLY A 157 -5.37 19.87 17.99
N SER A 158 -6.51 19.31 17.59
CA SER A 158 -6.83 17.92 17.79
C SER A 158 -7.54 17.34 16.56
N ASN A 159 -7.49 16.02 16.44
CA ASN A 159 -8.21 15.27 15.42
C ASN A 159 -8.56 13.89 15.97
N ALA A 160 -9.67 13.31 15.50
CA ALA A 160 -10.08 11.97 15.83
C ALA A 160 -10.69 11.26 14.62
N PHE A 161 -10.51 9.94 14.54
CA PHE A 161 -11.17 9.11 13.56
C PHE A 161 -11.64 7.77 14.16
N ARG A 162 -12.61 7.16 13.51
CA ARG A 162 -13.11 5.82 13.84
C ARG A 162 -13.52 5.08 12.57
N ARG A 163 -13.23 3.79 12.51
CA ARG A 163 -13.81 2.86 11.54
C ARG A 163 -14.16 1.54 12.22
N SER A 164 -15.22 0.91 11.78
CA SER A 164 -15.67 -0.38 12.31
C SER A 164 -16.07 -1.31 11.18
N GLN A 165 -15.89 -2.61 11.39
CA GLN A 165 -16.24 -3.66 10.44
C GLN A 165 -16.98 -4.79 11.14
N ILE A 166 -17.88 -5.43 10.40
CA ILE A 166 -18.57 -6.65 10.83
C ILE A 166 -18.44 -7.66 9.70
N SER A 167 -18.14 -8.91 10.05
CA SER A 167 -17.84 -9.96 9.10
C SER A 167 -18.59 -11.24 9.43
N GLN A 168 -19.12 -11.88 8.40
CA GLN A 168 -19.69 -13.22 8.46
C GLN A 168 -18.99 -14.10 7.44
N MET A 169 -18.58 -15.31 7.79
CA MET A 169 -17.97 -16.25 6.85
C MET A 169 -18.48 -17.66 7.08
N GLY A 170 -18.78 -18.36 6.00
CA GLY A 170 -18.92 -19.81 5.97
C GLY A 170 -17.87 -20.40 5.04
N ARG A 171 -17.20 -21.47 5.49
CA ARG A 171 -16.23 -22.23 4.69
C ARG A 171 -16.47 -23.71 4.87
N VAL A 172 -16.37 -24.47 3.78
CA VAL A 172 -16.38 -25.92 3.77
C VAL A 172 -15.22 -26.40 2.92
N ASN A 173 -14.32 -27.16 3.53
CA ASN A 173 -13.28 -27.93 2.87
C ASN A 173 -13.69 -29.41 2.92
N TYR A 174 -13.58 -30.07 1.78
CA TYR A 174 -13.85 -31.48 1.62
C TYR A 174 -12.66 -32.13 0.94
N SER A 175 -12.23 -33.30 1.41
CA SER A 175 -11.29 -34.13 0.68
C SER A 175 -11.77 -35.57 0.59
N TYR A 176 -11.45 -36.22 -0.52
CA TYR A 176 -11.78 -37.61 -0.77
C TYR A 176 -10.52 -38.42 -1.09
N ASP A 177 -10.25 -39.42 -0.27
CA ASP A 177 -9.19 -40.43 -0.40
C ASP A 177 -7.81 -39.80 -0.62
N SER A 178 -7.61 -38.60 -0.06
CA SER A 178 -6.46 -37.73 -0.32
C SER A 178 -6.18 -37.47 -1.80
N ARG A 179 -7.15 -37.67 -2.69
CA ARG A 179 -7.04 -37.50 -4.16
C ARG A 179 -7.66 -36.20 -4.64
N TYR A 180 -8.90 -35.95 -4.22
CA TYR A 180 -9.65 -34.76 -4.62
C TYR A 180 -9.87 -33.88 -3.40
N SER A 181 -9.78 -32.58 -3.60
CA SER A 181 -10.09 -31.58 -2.58
C SER A 181 -10.96 -30.49 -3.20
N LEU A 182 -11.96 -30.05 -2.45
CA LEU A 182 -12.86 -28.96 -2.77
C LEU A 182 -12.91 -28.02 -1.57
N SER A 183 -12.73 -26.73 -1.79
CA SER A 183 -12.95 -25.68 -0.81
C SER A 183 -14.01 -24.72 -1.35
N LEU A 184 -15.03 -24.43 -0.56
CA LEU A 184 -16.06 -23.44 -0.84
C LEU A 184 -16.06 -22.44 0.31
N THR A 185 -16.05 -21.16 0.00
CA THR A 185 -16.14 -20.08 1.00
C THR A 185 -17.13 -19.04 0.51
N VAL A 186 -17.93 -18.52 1.44
CA VAL A 186 -18.70 -17.29 1.23
C VAL A 186 -18.45 -16.38 2.42
N ARG A 187 -18.11 -15.13 2.15
CA ARG A 187 -17.92 -14.11 3.17
C ARG A 187 -18.82 -12.93 2.89
N ARG A 188 -19.43 -12.36 3.93
CA ARG A 188 -20.18 -11.10 3.88
C ARG A 188 -19.52 -10.13 4.85
N ASP A 189 -18.97 -9.04 4.34
CA ASP A 189 -18.31 -8.02 5.14
C ASP A 189 -19.05 -6.70 5.04
N GLY A 190 -19.15 -5.98 6.15
CA GLY A 190 -19.62 -4.61 6.23
C GLY A 190 -18.55 -3.68 6.78
N ALA A 191 -18.46 -2.46 6.25
CA ALA A 191 -17.56 -1.43 6.79
C ALA A 191 -18.31 -0.11 7.02
N SER A 192 -17.92 0.63 8.05
CA SER A 192 -18.62 1.85 8.46
C SER A 192 -18.46 3.02 7.48
N GLN A 193 -17.37 3.02 6.70
CA GLN A 193 -16.94 4.14 5.85
C GLN A 193 -17.78 4.33 4.57
N PHE A 194 -18.57 3.34 4.16
CA PHE A 194 -19.37 3.43 2.93
C PHE A 194 -20.50 4.45 3.02
N GLY A 195 -20.84 4.98 1.84
CA GLY A 195 -21.74 6.13 1.72
C GLY A 195 -23.20 5.75 1.96
N ALA A 196 -24.01 6.75 2.31
CA ALA A 196 -25.42 6.56 2.67
C ALA A 196 -26.27 6.01 1.50
N ASN A 197 -25.82 6.17 0.26
CA ASN A 197 -26.53 5.72 -0.94
C ASN A 197 -26.12 4.31 -1.41
N THR A 198 -25.32 3.60 -0.62
CA THR A 198 -24.76 2.28 -1.00
C THR A 198 -25.02 1.23 0.07
N ASP A 199 -24.97 -0.05 -0.32
CA ASP A 199 -24.91 -1.12 0.68
C ASP A 199 -23.53 -1.10 1.34
N LYS A 200 -23.53 -0.98 2.67
CA LYS A 200 -22.30 -1.07 3.46
C LYS A 200 -21.73 -2.48 3.47
N PHE A 201 -22.53 -3.47 3.09
CA PHE A 201 -22.15 -4.87 3.01
C PHE A 201 -21.91 -5.33 1.57
N ALA A 202 -20.95 -6.24 1.41
CA ALA A 202 -20.70 -6.95 0.16
C ALA A 202 -20.43 -8.44 0.43
N VAL A 203 -20.74 -9.27 -0.57
CA VAL A 203 -20.57 -10.73 -0.51
C VAL A 203 -19.46 -11.17 -1.44
N PHE A 204 -18.54 -11.97 -0.91
CA PHE A 204 -17.32 -12.42 -1.53
C PHE A 204 -17.27 -13.96 -1.55
N PRO A 205 -17.76 -14.59 -2.63
CA PRO A 205 -17.67 -16.03 -2.80
C PRO A 205 -16.28 -16.45 -3.27
N GLY A 206 -15.89 -17.67 -2.93
CA GLY A 206 -14.66 -18.30 -3.39
C GLY A 206 -14.79 -19.81 -3.47
N MET A 207 -14.09 -20.40 -4.43
CA MET A 207 -13.94 -21.84 -4.57
C MET A 207 -12.50 -22.21 -4.91
N ALA A 208 -12.07 -23.39 -4.47
CA ALA A 208 -10.83 -24.00 -4.92
C ALA A 208 -11.02 -25.50 -5.08
N VAL A 209 -10.36 -26.06 -6.09
CA VAL A 209 -10.29 -27.50 -6.32
C VAL A 209 -8.83 -27.92 -6.41
N GLY A 210 -8.53 -29.10 -5.89
CA GLY A 210 -7.19 -29.67 -5.95
C GLY A 210 -7.26 -31.15 -6.27
N TRP A 211 -6.40 -31.61 -7.16
CA TRP A 211 -6.25 -32.99 -7.56
C TRP A 211 -4.81 -33.45 -7.32
N ASN A 212 -4.64 -34.34 -6.36
CA ASN A 212 -3.39 -35.03 -6.08
C ASN A 212 -3.27 -36.22 -7.04
N ILE A 213 -2.68 -35.96 -8.21
CA ILE A 213 -2.58 -36.90 -9.33
C ILE A 213 -1.71 -38.11 -8.94
N ASN A 214 -0.67 -37.90 -8.11
CA ASN A 214 0.20 -38.96 -7.61
C ASN A 214 -0.53 -40.06 -6.82
N ASN A 215 -1.71 -39.77 -6.27
CA ASN A 215 -2.51 -40.76 -5.53
C ASN A 215 -3.39 -41.63 -6.45
N GLU A 216 -3.39 -41.38 -7.76
CA GLU A 216 -4.11 -42.21 -8.73
C GLU A 216 -3.39 -43.53 -9.03
N SER A 217 -4.15 -44.60 -9.26
CA SER A 217 -3.61 -45.95 -9.49
C SER A 217 -2.63 -46.03 -10.65
N PHE A 218 -2.80 -45.21 -11.68
CA PHE A 218 -1.93 -45.19 -12.87
C PHE A 218 -0.57 -44.52 -12.64
N LEU A 219 -0.40 -43.75 -11.55
CA LEU A 219 0.89 -43.12 -11.20
C LEU A 219 1.59 -43.77 -9.99
N LYS A 220 0.94 -44.69 -9.30
CA LYS A 220 1.53 -45.39 -8.13
C LYS A 220 2.82 -46.16 -8.44
N GLN A 221 3.06 -46.51 -9.71
CA GLN A 221 4.26 -47.25 -10.13
C GLN A 221 5.45 -46.32 -10.48
N VAL A 222 5.25 -45.00 -10.48
CA VAL A 222 6.28 -44.02 -10.87
C VAL A 222 7.12 -43.64 -9.65
N SER A 223 8.22 -44.36 -9.41
CA SER A 223 9.06 -44.21 -8.21
C SER A 223 9.86 -42.92 -8.13
N TRP A 224 10.09 -42.23 -9.25
CA TRP A 224 10.83 -40.97 -9.28
C TRP A 224 9.96 -39.74 -8.96
N MET A 225 8.64 -39.91 -8.86
CA MET A 225 7.69 -38.83 -8.61
C MET A 225 7.02 -38.99 -7.24
N ASP A 226 7.36 -38.08 -6.32
CA ASP A 226 6.84 -38.09 -4.95
C ASP A 226 5.45 -37.44 -4.89
N GLN A 227 5.28 -36.31 -5.57
CA GLN A 227 4.04 -35.54 -5.57
C GLN A 227 3.79 -34.86 -6.90
N LEU A 228 2.53 -34.87 -7.32
CA LEU A 228 2.05 -34.06 -8.44
C LEU A 228 0.62 -33.62 -8.11
N LYS A 229 0.41 -32.32 -7.94
CA LYS A 229 -0.88 -31.75 -7.55
C LYS A 229 -1.27 -30.61 -8.46
N LEU A 230 -2.43 -30.73 -9.10
CA LEU A 230 -3.05 -29.64 -9.84
C LEU A 230 -4.03 -28.89 -8.94
N ARG A 231 -3.98 -27.56 -8.92
CA ARG A 231 -4.86 -26.69 -8.15
C ARG A 231 -5.49 -25.64 -9.04
N PHE A 232 -6.79 -25.39 -8.84
CA PHE A 232 -7.47 -24.25 -9.44
C PHE A 232 -8.25 -23.52 -8.36
N SER A 233 -8.21 -22.19 -8.34
CA SER A 233 -9.02 -21.37 -7.44
C SER A 233 -9.64 -20.18 -8.15
N LEU A 234 -10.81 -19.77 -7.68
CA LEU A 234 -11.57 -18.64 -8.15
C LEU A 234 -12.26 -17.98 -6.96
N GLY A 235 -11.99 -16.71 -6.69
CA GLY A 235 -12.66 -16.00 -5.60
C GLY A 235 -12.74 -14.50 -5.79
N GLU A 236 -13.68 -13.88 -5.10
CA GLU A 236 -13.77 -12.43 -4.98
C GLU A 236 -13.25 -11.99 -3.61
N THR A 237 -12.62 -10.81 -3.56
CA THR A 237 -12.22 -10.12 -2.34
C THR A 237 -12.60 -8.65 -2.44
N GLY A 238 -12.90 -8.02 -1.30
CA GLY A 238 -13.26 -6.62 -1.23
C GLY A 238 -12.21 -5.77 -0.51
N ASN A 239 -12.04 -4.54 -0.98
CA ASN A 239 -11.24 -3.52 -0.33
C ASN A 239 -12.14 -2.33 0.09
N PRO A 240 -12.28 -2.04 1.40
CA PRO A 240 -13.06 -0.91 1.89
C PRO A 240 -12.22 0.37 1.98
N GLY A 241 -11.32 0.60 1.01
CA GLY A 241 -10.26 1.62 1.00
C GLY A 241 -10.70 3.09 1.04
N ILE A 242 -11.92 3.37 1.50
CA ILE A 242 -12.45 4.71 1.73
C ILE A 242 -11.86 5.24 3.05
N PRO A 243 -11.24 6.42 3.05
CA PRO A 243 -10.83 7.12 4.26
C PRO A 243 -12.01 7.33 5.22
N GLN A 244 -11.74 7.42 6.51
CA GLN A 244 -12.76 7.75 7.50
C GLN A 244 -13.42 9.07 7.12
N TYR A 245 -14.75 9.09 7.15
CA TYR A 245 -15.56 10.25 6.76
C TYR A 245 -15.40 10.70 5.29
N GLY A 246 -14.74 9.93 4.42
CA GLY A 246 -14.54 10.28 3.01
C GLY A 246 -15.83 10.38 2.18
N THR A 247 -16.96 9.95 2.74
CA THR A 247 -18.30 10.08 2.16
C THR A 247 -19.01 11.36 2.60
N LEU A 248 -18.44 12.10 3.54
CA LEU A 248 -18.98 13.36 4.08
C LEU A 248 -18.22 14.55 3.49
N THR A 249 -18.96 15.60 3.16
CA THR A 249 -18.37 16.90 2.85
C THR A 249 -17.88 17.55 4.14
N THR A 250 -16.61 17.94 4.19
CA THR A 250 -15.98 18.48 5.39
C THR A 250 -15.64 19.96 5.22
N LEU A 251 -15.56 20.68 6.34
CA LEU A 251 -15.05 22.04 6.39
C LEU A 251 -13.67 22.04 7.05
N GLY A 252 -12.72 22.72 6.43
CA GLY A 252 -11.45 23.09 7.03
C GLY A 252 -11.58 24.40 7.80
N THR A 253 -10.70 24.63 8.76
CA THR A 253 -10.58 25.91 9.48
C THR A 253 -9.32 26.63 9.04
N VAL A 254 -9.38 27.96 9.04
CA VAL A 254 -8.24 28.82 8.72
C VAL A 254 -8.24 30.01 9.66
N LEU A 255 -7.06 30.40 10.16
CA LEU A 255 -6.92 31.65 10.90
C LEU A 255 -6.65 32.77 9.91
N TYR A 256 -7.40 33.87 9.97
CA TYR A 256 -7.18 35.03 9.12
C TYR A 256 -7.28 36.33 9.93
N PRO A 257 -6.45 37.33 9.61
CA PRO A 257 -6.55 38.64 10.24
C PRO A 257 -7.74 39.41 9.68
N PHE A 258 -8.61 39.92 10.55
CA PHE A 258 -9.74 40.77 10.18
C PHE A 258 -9.96 41.84 11.25
N SER A 259 -9.99 43.10 10.82
CA SER A 259 -10.17 44.26 11.70
C SER A 259 -9.22 44.26 12.92
N GLY A 260 -7.95 43.94 12.69
CA GLY A 260 -6.93 43.90 13.74
C GLY A 260 -6.99 42.69 14.70
N ASN A 261 -7.94 41.76 14.50
CA ASN A 261 -8.07 40.53 15.28
C ASN A 261 -7.75 39.30 14.42
N VAL A 262 -7.25 38.24 15.04
CA VAL A 262 -7.17 36.92 14.40
C VAL A 262 -8.50 36.22 14.60
N LEU A 263 -9.22 35.94 13.51
CA LEU A 263 -10.49 35.22 13.53
C LEU A 263 -10.32 33.84 12.90
N THR A 264 -11.15 32.89 13.34
CA THR A 264 -11.27 31.58 12.71
C THR A 264 -12.33 31.64 11.60
N GLY A 265 -11.89 31.43 10.37
CA GLY A 265 -12.75 31.18 9.22
C GLY A 265 -12.88 29.69 8.93
N THR A 266 -13.81 29.37 8.03
CA THR A 266 -13.94 28.02 7.48
C THR A 266 -13.88 28.07 5.96
N TYR A 267 -13.44 26.97 5.37
CA TYR A 267 -13.45 26.74 3.93
C TYR A 267 -13.85 25.29 3.65
N LEU A 268 -14.18 24.98 2.40
CA LEU A 268 -14.50 23.61 2.00
C LEU A 268 -13.24 22.73 2.09
N GLY A 269 -13.22 21.79 3.04
CA GLY A 269 -12.06 20.93 3.29
C GLY A 269 -11.98 19.72 2.36
N GLY A 270 -13.13 19.20 1.94
CA GLY A 270 -13.24 18.06 1.03
C GLY A 270 -14.68 17.84 0.58
N ILE A 271 -14.87 17.38 -0.65
CA ILE A 271 -16.19 16.99 -1.18
C ILE A 271 -16.38 15.51 -0.89
N GLY A 272 -17.44 15.19 -0.14
CA GLY A 272 -17.82 13.81 0.12
C GLY A 272 -18.57 13.19 -1.06
N ASN A 273 -18.44 11.89 -1.22
CA ASN A 273 -19.20 11.11 -2.20
C ASN A 273 -20.02 10.03 -1.48
N ALA A 274 -21.34 10.21 -1.43
CA ALA A 274 -22.25 9.28 -0.76
C ALA A 274 -22.49 7.97 -1.53
N ASP A 275 -21.97 7.87 -2.76
CA ASP A 275 -22.11 6.71 -3.65
C ASP A 275 -20.89 5.77 -3.60
N LEU A 276 -19.93 6.05 -2.71
CA LEU A 276 -18.75 5.20 -2.55
C LEU A 276 -19.11 3.81 -2.02
N LYS A 277 -18.65 2.79 -2.74
CA LYS A 277 -18.90 1.35 -2.53
C LYS A 277 -17.62 0.54 -2.58
N TRP A 278 -17.73 -0.77 -2.31
CA TRP A 278 -16.59 -1.70 -2.26
C TRP A 278 -15.85 -1.80 -3.59
N GLU A 279 -14.53 -1.66 -3.54
CA GLU A 279 -13.64 -2.10 -4.63
C GLU A 279 -13.55 -3.63 -4.58
N THR A 280 -13.92 -4.31 -5.67
CA THR A 280 -14.00 -5.78 -5.69
C THR A 280 -13.01 -6.38 -6.68
N THR A 281 -12.16 -7.29 -6.21
CA THR A 281 -11.20 -8.03 -7.04
C THR A 281 -11.61 -9.48 -7.18
N ARG A 282 -11.83 -9.94 -8.41
CA ARG A 282 -12.04 -11.36 -8.73
C ARG A 282 -10.74 -11.95 -9.26
N THR A 283 -10.25 -13.00 -8.62
CA THR A 283 -8.99 -13.67 -8.97
C THR A 283 -9.24 -15.12 -9.36
N ALA A 284 -8.65 -15.53 -10.48
CA ALA A 284 -8.51 -16.93 -10.87
C ALA A 284 -7.02 -17.31 -10.82
N ASN A 285 -6.70 -18.47 -10.26
CA ASN A 285 -5.34 -19.01 -10.19
C ASN A 285 -5.36 -20.49 -10.59
N LEU A 286 -4.36 -20.90 -11.36
CA LEU A 286 -4.09 -22.28 -11.73
C LEU A 286 -2.65 -22.59 -11.32
N GLY A 287 -2.47 -23.59 -10.47
CA GLY A 287 -1.17 -23.98 -9.93
C GLY A 287 -0.88 -25.45 -10.15
N LEU A 288 0.39 -25.79 -10.40
CA LEU A 288 0.89 -27.15 -10.43
C LEU A 288 2.03 -27.26 -9.43
N ASP A 289 1.83 -28.07 -8.39
CA ASP A 289 2.88 -28.41 -7.43
C ASP A 289 3.50 -29.75 -7.81
N PHE A 290 4.81 -29.86 -7.69
CA PHE A 290 5.55 -31.07 -8.01
C PHE A 290 6.67 -31.33 -7.02
N THR A 291 6.91 -32.61 -6.75
CA THR A 291 8.03 -33.10 -5.96
C THR A 291 8.56 -34.37 -6.60
N PHE A 292 9.87 -34.43 -6.83
CA PHE A 292 10.56 -35.53 -7.51
C PHE A 292 11.83 -35.96 -6.77
N LEU A 293 12.27 -37.18 -7.08
CA LEU A 293 13.55 -37.77 -6.68
C LEU A 293 13.76 -37.82 -5.17
N ASN A 294 12.81 -38.41 -4.43
CA ASN A 294 12.83 -38.48 -2.96
C ASN A 294 12.92 -37.08 -2.35
N HIS A 295 12.06 -36.18 -2.83
CA HIS A 295 11.96 -34.80 -2.34
C HIS A 295 13.19 -33.93 -2.57
N ARG A 296 14.11 -34.36 -3.45
CA ARG A 296 15.29 -33.57 -3.81
C ARG A 296 14.98 -32.43 -4.74
N ILE A 297 13.88 -32.49 -5.50
CA ILE A 297 13.43 -31.40 -6.35
C ILE A 297 11.97 -31.14 -6.01
N ASN A 298 11.65 -29.94 -5.53
CA ASN A 298 10.27 -29.52 -5.31
C ASN A 298 10.03 -28.14 -5.89
N GLY A 299 8.81 -27.88 -6.30
CA GLY A 299 8.49 -26.59 -6.88
C GLY A 299 7.02 -26.45 -7.21
N THR A 300 6.69 -25.24 -7.66
CA THR A 300 5.35 -24.86 -8.06
C THR A 300 5.44 -23.92 -9.25
N VAL A 301 4.54 -24.11 -10.23
CA VAL A 301 4.25 -23.15 -11.29
C VAL A 301 2.82 -22.67 -11.09
N GLU A 302 2.61 -21.36 -11.01
CA GLU A 302 1.29 -20.76 -10.94
C GLU A 302 1.09 -19.75 -12.06
N VAL A 303 -0.12 -19.70 -12.62
CA VAL A 303 -0.58 -18.61 -13.46
C VAL A 303 -1.84 -18.04 -12.86
N TYR A 304 -1.90 -16.71 -12.79
CA TYR A 304 -3.04 -16.02 -12.20
C TYR A 304 -3.52 -14.86 -13.05
N LYS A 305 -4.79 -14.55 -12.86
CA LYS A 305 -5.44 -13.40 -13.45
C LYS A 305 -6.45 -12.82 -12.45
N SER A 306 -6.30 -11.55 -12.11
CA SER A 306 -7.27 -10.82 -11.33
C SER A 306 -7.87 -9.67 -12.11
N LYS A 307 -9.15 -9.41 -11.86
CA LYS A 307 -9.89 -8.26 -12.39
C LYS A 307 -10.52 -7.51 -11.22
N THR A 308 -10.12 -6.26 -11.05
CA THR A 308 -10.69 -5.36 -10.06
C THR A 308 -11.70 -4.44 -10.72
N ARG A 309 -12.87 -4.28 -10.10
CA ARG A 309 -13.93 -3.36 -10.50
C ARG A 309 -14.20 -2.36 -9.40
N ASP A 310 -14.72 -1.20 -9.78
CA ASP A 310 -15.12 -0.13 -8.86
C ASP A 310 -13.91 0.39 -8.05
N LEU A 311 -12.77 0.66 -8.72
CA LEU A 311 -11.55 1.09 -8.03
C LEU A 311 -11.77 2.40 -7.27
N LEU A 312 -11.34 2.45 -6.02
CA LEU A 312 -11.43 3.65 -5.21
C LEU A 312 -10.25 4.57 -5.53
N MET A 313 -10.51 5.62 -6.31
CA MET A 313 -9.46 6.51 -6.82
C MET A 313 -9.82 7.97 -6.66
N TRP A 314 -8.83 8.77 -6.27
CA TRP A 314 -8.92 10.23 -6.31
C TRP A 314 -8.81 10.68 -7.76
N ARG A 315 -9.84 11.34 -8.28
CA ARG A 315 -9.77 12.03 -9.58
C ARG A 315 -9.69 13.53 -9.38
N ASN A 316 -8.97 14.19 -10.27
CA ASN A 316 -8.99 15.64 -10.35
C ASN A 316 -10.34 16.14 -10.88
N ILE A 317 -10.84 17.22 -10.30
CA ILE A 317 -12.03 17.97 -10.74
C ILE A 317 -11.64 19.45 -10.88
N PRO A 318 -12.39 20.26 -11.66
CA PRO A 318 -12.07 21.67 -11.82
C PRO A 318 -11.94 22.41 -10.47
N ASN A 319 -10.86 23.16 -10.26
CA ASN A 319 -10.60 23.86 -8.99
C ASN A 319 -11.71 24.86 -8.58
N ILE A 320 -12.58 25.28 -9.51
CA ILE A 320 -13.75 26.12 -9.22
C ILE A 320 -14.73 25.45 -8.23
N THR A 321 -14.65 24.13 -8.05
CA THR A 321 -15.44 23.39 -7.04
C THR A 321 -14.89 23.55 -5.61
N GLY A 322 -13.70 24.14 -5.43
CA GLY A 322 -13.10 24.46 -4.13
C GLY A 322 -12.07 23.45 -3.61
N THR A 323 -12.07 22.20 -4.09
CA THR A 323 -11.15 21.14 -3.57
C THR A 323 -10.20 20.57 -4.62
N GLY A 324 -10.53 20.65 -5.91
CA GLY A 324 -9.69 20.16 -7.01
C GLY A 324 -9.62 18.64 -7.16
N SER A 325 -10.13 17.86 -6.20
CA SER A 325 -10.25 16.40 -6.32
C SER A 325 -11.46 15.83 -5.56
N ILE A 326 -11.87 14.62 -5.94
CA ILE A 326 -12.91 13.83 -5.28
C ILE A 326 -12.57 12.33 -5.36
N LEU A 327 -12.88 11.58 -4.30
CA LEU A 327 -12.78 10.13 -4.27
C LEU A 327 -14.02 9.53 -4.95
N ASP A 328 -13.81 8.56 -5.84
CA ASP A 328 -14.89 7.94 -6.60
C ASP A 328 -14.54 6.49 -6.96
N ASN A 329 -15.56 5.67 -7.26
CA ASN A 329 -15.40 4.30 -7.73
C ASN A 329 -15.23 4.30 -9.25
N ILE A 330 -14.00 4.45 -9.73
CA ILE A 330 -13.69 4.63 -11.15
C ILE A 330 -12.97 3.41 -11.70
N GLY A 331 -13.50 2.88 -12.79
CA GLY A 331 -12.72 2.03 -13.67
C GLY A 331 -12.53 0.59 -13.23
N LYS A 332 -11.75 -0.11 -14.05
CA LYS A 332 -11.47 -1.54 -13.95
C LYS A 332 -10.00 -1.79 -14.21
N LEU A 333 -9.41 -2.64 -13.39
CA LEU A 333 -8.01 -3.04 -13.50
C LEU A 333 -7.94 -4.53 -13.82
N GLU A 334 -6.94 -4.93 -14.60
CA GLU A 334 -6.60 -6.35 -14.77
C GLU A 334 -5.13 -6.54 -14.42
N ASN A 335 -4.86 -7.49 -13.51
CA ASN A 335 -3.52 -7.99 -13.24
C ASN A 335 -3.42 -9.44 -13.71
N LYS A 336 -2.26 -9.82 -14.23
CA LYS A 336 -1.93 -11.21 -14.51
C LYS A 336 -0.45 -11.45 -14.32
N GLY A 337 -0.12 -12.69 -14.02
CA GLY A 337 1.26 -13.09 -13.80
C GLY A 337 1.46 -14.58 -13.88
N LEU A 338 2.73 -14.93 -13.84
CA LEU A 338 3.23 -16.29 -13.73
C LEU A 338 4.27 -16.27 -12.61
N ASP A 339 4.11 -17.19 -11.67
CA ASP A 339 5.04 -17.39 -10.56
C ASP A 339 5.61 -18.81 -10.64
N PHE A 340 6.91 -18.94 -10.45
CA PHE A 340 7.64 -20.19 -10.49
C PHE A 340 8.57 -20.25 -9.29
N THR A 341 8.51 -21.34 -8.55
CA THR A 341 9.47 -21.64 -7.48
C THR A 341 10.05 -23.02 -7.70
N LEU A 342 11.36 -23.14 -7.52
CA LEU A 342 12.10 -24.39 -7.60
C LEU A 342 13.09 -24.46 -6.44
N ASN A 343 13.03 -25.52 -5.66
CA ASN A 343 14.00 -25.84 -4.64
C ASN A 343 14.65 -27.18 -4.96
N THR A 344 15.97 -27.23 -4.88
CA THR A 344 16.75 -28.46 -5.10
C THR A 344 17.68 -28.74 -3.94
N VAL A 345 17.85 -30.03 -3.63
CA VAL A 345 18.92 -30.54 -2.76
C VAL A 345 20.00 -31.13 -3.67
N ASN A 346 20.96 -30.30 -4.06
CA ASN A 346 22.00 -30.63 -5.04
C ASN A 346 22.96 -31.68 -4.48
N ILE A 347 23.39 -31.49 -3.22
CA ILE A 347 24.29 -32.40 -2.51
C ILE A 347 23.76 -32.59 -1.09
N LYS A 348 23.76 -33.84 -0.63
CA LYS A 348 23.42 -34.21 0.75
C LYS A 348 24.36 -35.34 1.19
N THR A 349 25.39 -34.98 1.95
CA THR A 349 26.29 -35.90 2.65
C THR A 349 26.17 -35.67 4.15
N GLU A 350 26.91 -36.43 4.97
CA GLU A 350 26.89 -36.26 6.43
C GLU A 350 27.42 -34.89 6.88
N ASN A 351 28.42 -34.36 6.18
CA ASN A 351 29.12 -33.13 6.56
C ASN A 351 28.85 -31.95 5.62
N PHE A 352 28.07 -32.14 4.57
CA PHE A 352 27.82 -31.09 3.58
C PHE A 352 26.44 -31.24 2.93
N LYS A 353 25.66 -30.16 2.98
CA LYS A 353 24.36 -30.08 2.33
C LYS A 353 24.33 -28.81 1.49
N TRP A 354 24.09 -28.96 0.19
CA TRP A 354 23.89 -27.84 -0.71
C TRP A 354 22.47 -27.83 -1.24
N GLU A 355 21.77 -26.73 -0.97
CA GLU A 355 20.44 -26.46 -1.49
C GLU A 355 20.46 -25.25 -2.41
N THR A 356 19.54 -25.22 -3.38
CA THR A 356 19.33 -24.05 -4.23
C THR A 356 17.85 -23.76 -4.30
N GLY A 357 17.47 -22.52 -4.01
CA GLY A 357 16.13 -21.99 -4.22
C GLY A 357 16.15 -20.97 -5.35
N LEU A 358 15.24 -21.12 -6.30
CA LEU A 358 14.98 -20.17 -7.37
C LEU A 358 13.51 -19.75 -7.30
N ASN A 359 13.28 -18.45 -7.28
CA ASN A 359 11.95 -17.86 -7.45
C ASN A 359 11.97 -16.94 -8.67
N PHE A 360 10.97 -17.07 -9.52
CA PHE A 360 10.79 -16.23 -10.69
C PHE A 360 9.32 -15.83 -10.77
N SER A 361 9.06 -14.53 -10.90
CA SER A 361 7.70 -14.01 -10.92
C SER A 361 7.57 -12.98 -12.02
N THR A 362 6.43 -12.96 -12.71
CA THR A 362 6.09 -11.95 -13.71
C THR A 362 4.79 -11.28 -13.34
N PHE A 363 4.72 -9.97 -13.54
CA PHE A 363 3.53 -9.19 -13.24
C PHE A 363 3.22 -8.18 -14.33
N ARG A 364 1.99 -8.21 -14.83
CA ARG A 364 1.47 -7.23 -15.76
C ARG A 364 0.13 -6.69 -15.29
N ASN A 365 0.12 -5.39 -15.06
CA ASN A 365 -1.07 -4.59 -14.79
C ASN A 365 -1.54 -3.86 -16.06
N LYS A 366 -2.85 -3.75 -16.26
CA LYS A 366 -3.44 -2.84 -17.24
C LYS A 366 -4.76 -2.23 -16.75
N ILE A 367 -5.00 -0.98 -17.14
CA ILE A 367 -6.30 -0.33 -17.04
C ILE A 367 -7.20 -0.91 -18.12
N VAL A 368 -8.37 -1.41 -17.74
CA VAL A 368 -9.38 -1.97 -18.66
C VAL A 368 -10.43 -0.93 -19.02
N GLN A 369 -10.79 -0.08 -18.06
CA GLN A 369 -11.81 0.95 -18.21
C GLN A 369 -11.53 2.06 -17.18
N LEU A 370 -11.86 3.31 -17.52
CA LEU A 370 -11.89 4.46 -16.60
C LEU A 370 -13.35 4.86 -16.33
N TYR A 371 -13.79 6.00 -16.88
CA TYR A 371 -15.12 6.58 -16.65
C TYR A 371 -16.27 5.90 -17.42
N GLY A 372 -15.96 4.93 -18.28
CA GLY A 372 -16.95 4.22 -19.12
C GLY A 372 -17.26 4.90 -20.46
N ASP A 373 -16.62 6.02 -20.76
CA ASP A 373 -16.68 6.74 -22.04
C ASP A 373 -15.65 6.24 -23.07
N GLY A 374 -14.76 5.34 -22.67
CA GLY A 374 -13.71 4.77 -23.52
C GLY A 374 -12.55 5.72 -23.78
N LYS A 375 -12.42 6.81 -23.02
CA LYS A 375 -11.35 7.81 -23.19
C LYS A 375 -10.27 7.67 -22.12
N ASP A 376 -9.05 8.01 -22.50
CA ASP A 376 -7.91 8.13 -21.59
C ASP A 376 -8.03 9.39 -20.74
N ASP A 377 -7.48 9.33 -19.52
CA ASP A 377 -7.34 10.49 -18.66
C ASP A 377 -5.88 10.94 -18.65
N ILE A 378 -5.56 11.81 -19.60
CA ILE A 378 -4.21 12.34 -19.81
C ILE A 378 -3.76 13.18 -18.61
N ALA A 379 -4.68 13.88 -17.94
CA ALA A 379 -4.38 14.74 -16.79
C ALA A 379 -3.94 13.92 -15.57
N ASN A 380 -4.55 12.74 -15.36
CA ASN A 380 -4.13 11.80 -14.33
C ASN A 380 -3.06 10.81 -14.80
N GLY A 381 -2.68 10.83 -16.08
CA GLY A 381 -1.70 9.91 -16.67
C GLY A 381 -2.20 8.47 -16.77
N TRP A 382 -3.51 8.27 -16.93
CA TRP A 382 -4.15 6.98 -17.03
C TRP A 382 -4.58 6.68 -18.46
N PHE A 383 -4.06 5.58 -19.00
CA PHE A 383 -4.28 5.19 -20.39
C PHE A 383 -4.87 3.78 -20.44
N ILE A 384 -6.00 3.63 -21.11
CA ILE A 384 -6.71 2.36 -21.28
C ILE A 384 -5.82 1.38 -22.06
N GLY A 385 -5.76 0.14 -21.60
CA GLY A 385 -4.90 -0.91 -22.14
C GLY A 385 -3.46 -0.89 -21.61
N GLN A 386 -3.06 0.16 -20.89
CA GLN A 386 -1.70 0.39 -20.41
C GLN A 386 -1.61 0.22 -18.89
N SER A 387 -0.40 0.11 -18.37
CA SER A 387 -0.18 0.01 -16.92
C SER A 387 -0.67 1.28 -16.20
N LEU A 388 -1.21 1.12 -15.00
CA LEU A 388 -1.59 2.24 -14.12
C LEU A 388 -0.45 3.25 -13.91
N GLY A 389 0.81 2.78 -13.93
CA GLY A 389 2.00 3.61 -13.83
C GLY A 389 2.61 3.99 -15.18
N ALA A 390 1.86 4.10 -16.28
CA ALA A 390 2.42 4.46 -17.58
C ALA A 390 3.27 5.74 -17.50
N VAL A 391 4.43 5.74 -18.17
CA VAL A 391 5.28 6.92 -18.32
C VAL A 391 4.97 7.54 -19.68
N TYR A 392 4.16 8.61 -19.65
CA TYR A 392 3.78 9.36 -20.84
C TYR A 392 4.60 10.66 -20.91
N THR A 393 5.58 10.69 -21.80
CA THR A 393 6.54 11.80 -21.92
C THR A 393 7.14 11.84 -23.32
N TYR A 394 7.95 12.86 -23.59
CA TYR A 394 8.68 12.99 -24.84
C TYR A 394 9.74 11.90 -24.99
N LYS A 395 9.89 11.38 -26.20
CA LYS A 395 10.96 10.43 -26.54
C LYS A 395 12.23 11.20 -26.83
N MET A 396 13.26 11.09 -26.00
CA MET A 396 14.58 11.62 -26.34
C MET A 396 15.20 10.81 -27.48
N VAL A 397 15.66 11.48 -28.52
CA VAL A 397 16.34 10.87 -29.69
C VAL A 397 17.80 11.32 -29.82
N GLY A 398 18.25 12.27 -29.01
CA GLY A 398 19.66 12.69 -28.96
C GLY A 398 19.86 14.02 -28.26
N ILE A 399 21.00 14.65 -28.56
CA ILE A 399 21.36 16.03 -28.20
C ILE A 399 21.61 16.78 -29.50
N TRP A 400 21.05 17.97 -29.64
CA TRP A 400 21.31 18.82 -30.80
C TRP A 400 22.80 19.14 -30.90
N GLN A 401 23.42 18.79 -32.03
CA GLN A 401 24.84 19.04 -32.29
C GLN A 401 25.06 20.39 -32.99
N GLN A 402 26.30 20.89 -32.91
CA GLN A 402 26.69 22.07 -33.69
C GLN A 402 26.59 21.78 -35.19
N GLY A 403 25.93 22.66 -35.94
CA GLY A 403 25.73 22.52 -37.39
C GLY A 403 24.47 21.76 -37.80
N GLU A 404 23.71 21.20 -36.85
CA GLU A 404 22.35 20.71 -37.14
C GLU A 404 21.38 21.89 -37.33
N ASP A 405 20.44 21.76 -38.28
CA ASP A 405 19.37 22.73 -38.51
C ASP A 405 18.09 22.28 -37.79
N PRO A 406 17.69 22.96 -36.70
CA PRO A 406 16.52 22.57 -35.94
C PRO A 406 15.20 23.20 -36.47
N SER A 407 15.27 24.06 -37.49
CA SER A 407 14.12 24.86 -37.96
C SER A 407 12.90 24.06 -38.44
N LYS A 408 13.10 22.80 -38.85
CA LYS A 408 12.03 21.90 -39.32
C LYS A 408 11.54 20.91 -38.26
N TRP A 409 11.98 21.06 -37.01
CA TRP A 409 11.76 20.07 -35.96
C TRP A 409 11.50 20.71 -34.60
N ASP A 410 12.42 21.59 -34.17
CA ASP A 410 12.29 22.40 -32.96
C ASP A 410 12.99 23.74 -33.20
N PRO A 411 12.29 24.74 -33.76
CA PRO A 411 12.91 26.01 -34.12
C PRO A 411 13.57 26.77 -32.95
N THR A 412 13.32 26.38 -31.71
CA THR A 412 13.87 27.02 -30.51
C THR A 412 15.14 26.37 -29.98
N ALA A 413 15.47 25.16 -30.47
CA ALA A 413 16.59 24.39 -29.99
C ALA A 413 17.95 24.99 -30.38
N LYS A 414 18.93 24.80 -29.49
CA LYS A 414 20.33 25.20 -29.66
C LYS A 414 21.25 23.99 -29.50
N PRO A 415 22.48 24.05 -30.04
CA PRO A 415 23.49 23.04 -29.76
C PRO A 415 23.68 22.80 -28.26
N GLY A 416 23.59 21.55 -27.82
CA GLY A 416 23.60 21.14 -26.41
C GLY A 416 22.22 20.87 -25.81
N ASP A 417 21.14 21.32 -26.45
CA ASP A 417 19.77 21.03 -25.98
C ASP A 417 19.37 19.58 -26.24
N ILE A 418 18.44 19.08 -25.43
CA ILE A 418 17.86 17.74 -25.61
C ILE A 418 17.02 17.72 -26.89
N LYS A 419 17.25 16.70 -27.73
CA LYS A 419 16.48 16.48 -28.96
C LYS A 419 15.38 15.44 -28.71
N PHE A 420 14.13 15.84 -28.87
CA PHE A 420 12.96 14.96 -28.75
C PHE A 420 12.46 14.47 -30.12
N ALA A 421 11.76 13.34 -30.15
CA ALA A 421 11.07 12.87 -31.36
C ALA A 421 9.91 13.80 -31.70
N ASP A 422 9.86 14.33 -32.93
CA ASP A 422 8.63 14.82 -33.54
C ASP A 422 7.84 13.58 -34.00
N THR A 423 6.73 13.30 -33.32
CA THR A 423 5.98 12.05 -33.52
C THR A 423 4.80 12.22 -34.46
N ASN A 424 4.35 13.45 -34.68
CA ASN A 424 3.24 13.77 -35.58
C ASN A 424 3.72 14.35 -36.93
N GLY A 425 5.00 14.69 -37.05
CA GLY A 425 5.66 15.19 -38.26
C GLY A 425 5.32 16.64 -38.61
N ASP A 426 4.85 17.45 -37.64
CA ASP A 426 4.44 18.84 -37.86
C ASP A 426 5.61 19.85 -37.76
N GLY A 427 6.81 19.37 -37.44
CA GLY A 427 8.03 20.15 -37.34
C GLY A 427 8.11 21.02 -36.08
N LYS A 428 7.33 20.70 -35.05
CA LYS A 428 7.34 21.35 -33.73
C LYS A 428 7.30 20.29 -32.64
N ILE A 429 7.90 20.60 -31.48
CA ILE A 429 7.77 19.75 -30.28
C ILE A 429 6.66 20.34 -29.40
N THR A 430 5.54 19.62 -29.34
CA THR A 430 4.30 20.04 -28.68
C THR A 430 3.78 18.96 -27.71
N PRO A 431 2.82 19.26 -26.82
CA PRO A 431 2.24 18.25 -25.94
C PRO A 431 1.69 17.00 -26.63
N GLU A 432 1.37 17.09 -27.93
CA GLU A 432 0.94 16.02 -28.83
C GLU A 432 2.06 15.03 -29.17
N ASP A 433 3.34 15.39 -28.97
CA ASP A 433 4.50 14.53 -29.25
C ASP A 433 4.88 13.56 -28.14
N ARG A 434 4.15 13.61 -27.04
CA ARG A 434 4.37 12.69 -25.92
C ARG A 434 3.85 11.31 -26.30
N VAL A 435 4.61 10.30 -25.91
CA VAL A 435 4.22 8.90 -26.12
C VAL A 435 4.50 8.10 -24.86
N ILE A 436 3.93 6.89 -24.81
CA ILE A 436 4.21 5.97 -23.70
C ILE A 436 5.62 5.40 -23.89
N GLN A 437 6.54 5.83 -23.04
CA GLN A 437 7.95 5.41 -23.04
C GLN A 437 8.20 4.19 -22.14
N GLY A 438 7.26 3.86 -21.27
CA GLY A 438 7.40 2.74 -20.35
C GLY A 438 6.37 2.78 -19.23
N LYS A 439 6.73 2.21 -18.08
CA LYS A 439 5.89 2.17 -16.88
C LYS A 439 6.75 2.31 -15.63
N LYS A 440 6.29 3.11 -14.66
CA LYS A 440 6.88 3.33 -13.33
C LYS A 440 6.92 2.03 -12.52
N PHE A 441 5.93 1.17 -12.71
CA PHE A 441 5.87 -0.17 -12.12
C PHE A 441 6.51 -1.20 -13.08
N THR A 442 7.82 -1.37 -12.97
CA THR A 442 8.36 -2.72 -13.05
C THR A 442 7.89 -3.41 -11.77
N GLY A 443 6.82 -4.21 -11.83
CA GLY A 443 6.71 -5.32 -10.89
C GLY A 443 8.08 -5.97 -10.91
N LEU A 444 8.72 -6.00 -9.74
CA LEU A 444 10.11 -6.37 -9.57
C LEU A 444 10.44 -7.50 -10.55
N ASP A 445 11.31 -7.24 -11.53
CA ASP A 445 12.20 -8.29 -12.02
C ASP A 445 13.16 -8.54 -10.85
N ARG A 446 12.62 -9.06 -9.75
CA ARG A 446 13.39 -9.53 -8.62
C ARG A 446 14.04 -10.79 -9.13
N ARG A 447 15.19 -10.60 -9.78
CA ARG A 447 16.29 -11.53 -9.63
C ARG A 447 16.73 -11.39 -8.18
N ASP A 448 15.95 -11.95 -7.26
CA ASP A 448 16.45 -12.20 -5.92
C ASP A 448 17.53 -13.26 -6.12
N TYR A 449 18.79 -12.79 -6.16
CA TYR A 449 19.95 -13.66 -6.26
C TYR A 449 20.02 -14.52 -5.01
N GLN A 450 19.97 -15.83 -5.25
CA GLN A 450 20.57 -16.92 -4.48
C GLN A 450 20.87 -16.61 -3.00
N TYR A 451 20.02 -17.10 -2.11
CA TYR A 451 20.49 -17.43 -0.77
C TYR A 451 21.30 -18.72 -0.87
N PHE A 452 22.62 -18.60 -0.87
CA PHE A 452 23.49 -19.71 -0.47
C PHE A 452 23.39 -19.83 1.04
N HIS A 453 22.65 -20.83 1.54
CA HIS A 453 22.97 -21.38 2.86
C HIS A 453 24.03 -22.44 2.62
N LEU A 454 25.25 -22.16 3.08
CA LEU A 454 26.33 -23.13 3.21
C LEU A 454 26.13 -23.96 4.49
#